data_AF-A0A9N8DF95-F1
#
_entry.id   AF-A0A9N8DF95-F1
#
_cell.length_a   1.000
_cell.length_b   1.000
_cell.length_c   1.000
_cell.angle_alpha   90.00
_cell.angle_beta   90.00
_cell.angle_gamma   90.00
#
_symmetry.space_group_name_H-M   'P 1'
#
loop_
_entity.id
_entity.type
_entity.pdbx_description
1 polymer ?
#
loop_
_entity_poly.entity_id
_entity_poly.type
_entity_poly.pdbx_seq_one_letter_code
_entity_poly.pdbx_strand_id
1 'polypeptide(L)'
;MKRGYNNNNNNNRSSGNNKKRKRREKLEQYGVDLPDIPGVPAEVIPLFVHAIKVSTKFFQHESLMPYTSTNNSEEEEEQSSEEQEQDGITTSSGSRSALDQVLNRMDASTQENSETRQQHKERKLKMRDAVQSWLAAVKRNVRTAPPPTTTATSQEDATAQNQYQQQQQRRSVPLSCFEYLWTIGHEHPRLAVRRAVLYMKRLLLTKSSDCRRFFLEEQTHLWQWVQMIVTTNGTEAKPFDPTKRLLWQREGHALLLQLIQAQYDALYPKLIVSEQYLRQACMILPNEAQEQPSFVQGQDDQAVITNMHSLRKLRDIAMAHGPEEIQRVQKLIRRSHQATDILVPRFGMEEDDKGATTEEPEPEETHAQAVERTLQAMAAMGGGLRNTGALQIQFDGSASGVAGPTTTTTTTTTIDNAAASQKLTQYARFLADRHWPRITAWIEGLTKADRLQKNRSKNNKALLLMSPQQGHARNELRQQLIHANAQIKTVLESAARLGLFVVGKEREQEGGTK
;
A
#
# COMPACT_ATOMS: atom_id res chain seq x y z
N MET A 1 17.02 41.82 -66.07
CA MET A 1 16.85 40.66 -65.17
C MET A 1 15.78 40.97 -64.12
N LYS A 2 14.54 40.51 -64.32
CA LYS A 2 13.44 40.63 -63.34
C LYS A 2 13.20 39.24 -62.75
N ARG A 3 13.49 39.05 -61.46
CA ARG A 3 13.20 37.81 -60.71
C ARG A 3 11.70 37.76 -60.43
N GLY A 4 11.01 36.78 -61.02
CA GLY A 4 9.63 36.44 -60.68
C GLY A 4 9.60 35.69 -59.35
N TYR A 5 8.92 36.24 -58.36
CA TYR A 5 8.65 35.56 -57.10
C TYR A 5 7.45 34.63 -57.26
N ASN A 6 7.67 33.37 -56.89
CA ASN A 6 6.79 32.23 -57.12
C ASN A 6 5.62 32.25 -56.12
N ASN A 7 4.38 32.24 -56.62
CA ASN A 7 3.15 32.49 -55.85
C ASN A 7 2.47 31.20 -55.32
N ASN A 8 3.24 30.18 -54.94
CA ASN A 8 2.74 28.82 -54.71
C ASN A 8 2.31 28.48 -53.26
N ASN A 9 2.24 29.45 -52.34
CA ASN A 9 2.03 29.16 -50.91
C ASN A 9 0.56 29.21 -50.44
N ASN A 10 -0.40 29.51 -51.33
CA ASN A 10 -1.81 29.69 -50.93
C ASN A 10 -2.63 28.40 -50.80
N ASN A 11 -2.24 27.29 -51.45
CA ASN A 11 -3.06 26.07 -51.46
C ASN A 11 -3.03 25.28 -50.13
N ASN A 12 -1.95 25.35 -49.35
CA ASN A 12 -1.86 24.60 -48.08
C ASN A 12 -2.70 25.22 -46.95
N ARG A 13 -2.99 26.52 -46.99
CA ARG A 13 -3.77 27.22 -45.95
C ARG A 13 -5.25 26.86 -45.98
N SER A 14 -5.83 26.57 -47.15
CA SER A 14 -7.27 26.25 -47.25
C SER A 14 -7.62 24.88 -46.66
N SER A 15 -6.73 23.90 -46.78
CA SER A 15 -6.92 22.54 -46.27
C SER A 15 -6.99 22.48 -44.74
N GLY A 16 -6.14 23.24 -44.05
CA GLY A 16 -6.13 23.31 -42.58
C GLY A 16 -7.40 23.91 -41.99
N ASN A 17 -7.91 25.00 -42.60
CA ASN A 17 -9.13 25.66 -42.15
C ASN A 17 -10.36 24.78 -42.34
N ASN A 18 -10.45 24.03 -43.45
CA ASN A 18 -11.54 23.08 -43.67
C ASN A 18 -11.54 21.94 -42.65
N LYS A 19 -10.37 21.42 -42.25
CA LYS A 19 -10.27 20.39 -41.19
C LYS A 19 -10.72 20.92 -39.83
N LYS A 20 -10.30 22.14 -39.45
CA LYS A 20 -10.74 22.79 -38.21
C LYS A 20 -12.24 23.03 -38.19
N ARG A 21 -12.82 23.48 -39.31
CA ARG A 21 -14.28 23.71 -39.42
C ARG A 21 -15.07 22.40 -39.26
N LYS A 22 -14.71 21.35 -39.99
CA LYS A 22 -15.33 20.02 -39.86
C LYS A 22 -15.22 19.46 -38.45
N ARG A 23 -14.09 19.69 -37.77
CA ARG A 23 -13.88 19.27 -36.39
C ARG A 23 -14.83 19.99 -35.44
N ARG A 24 -14.97 21.31 -35.61
CA ARG A 24 -15.90 22.13 -34.82
C ARG A 24 -17.36 21.72 -35.07
N GLU A 25 -17.76 21.52 -36.33
CA GLU A 25 -19.09 21.00 -36.70
C GLU A 25 -19.38 19.65 -36.01
N LYS A 26 -18.39 18.74 -35.94
CA LYS A 26 -18.52 17.48 -35.18
C LYS A 26 -18.63 17.67 -33.67
N LEU A 27 -17.96 18.66 -33.08
CA LEU A 27 -18.09 18.96 -31.65
C LEU A 27 -19.47 19.56 -31.34
N GLU A 28 -19.98 20.41 -32.22
CA GLU A 28 -21.32 21.02 -32.11
C GLU A 28 -22.44 19.98 -32.16
N GLN A 29 -22.24 18.84 -32.86
CA GLN A 29 -23.19 17.71 -32.86
C GLN A 29 -23.42 17.09 -31.47
N TYR A 30 -22.50 17.28 -30.51
CA TYR A 30 -22.68 16.78 -29.14
C TYR A 30 -23.47 17.74 -28.24
N GLY A 31 -23.95 18.88 -28.77
CA GLY A 31 -24.91 19.76 -28.09
C GLY A 31 -24.38 20.53 -26.87
N VAL A 32 -23.06 20.58 -26.68
CA VAL A 32 -22.39 21.26 -25.57
C VAL A 32 -21.15 21.98 -26.11
N ASP A 33 -20.84 23.17 -25.60
CA ASP A 33 -19.58 23.88 -25.88
C ASP A 33 -18.38 23.07 -25.36
N LEU A 34 -17.88 22.16 -26.19
CA LEU A 34 -16.76 21.30 -25.89
C LEU A 34 -15.43 21.99 -26.22
N PRO A 35 -14.39 21.85 -25.37
CA PRO A 35 -13.09 22.43 -25.65
C PRO A 35 -12.42 21.76 -26.86
N ASP A 36 -11.86 22.58 -27.74
CA ASP A 36 -11.10 22.09 -28.90
C ASP A 36 -9.67 21.73 -28.49
N ILE A 37 -9.42 20.48 -28.07
CA ILE A 37 -8.12 20.03 -27.55
C ILE A 37 -7.21 19.55 -28.69
N PRO A 38 -6.15 20.26 -29.11
CA PRO A 38 -5.32 19.84 -30.25
C PRO A 38 -4.79 18.40 -30.08
N GLY A 39 -4.83 17.59 -31.14
CA GLY A 39 -4.36 16.19 -31.12
C GLY A 39 -5.34 15.16 -30.52
N VAL A 40 -6.44 15.59 -29.91
CA VAL A 40 -7.46 14.67 -29.37
C VAL A 40 -8.61 14.48 -30.38
N PRO A 41 -8.96 13.23 -30.75
CA PRO A 41 -10.10 12.95 -31.62
C PRO A 41 -11.41 13.49 -31.03
N ALA A 42 -12.29 14.04 -31.88
CA ALA A 42 -13.55 14.66 -31.45
C ALA A 42 -14.44 13.71 -30.63
N GLU A 43 -14.39 12.40 -30.90
CA GLU A 43 -15.15 11.36 -30.21
C GLU A 43 -14.68 11.14 -28.74
N VAL A 44 -13.42 11.46 -28.43
CA VAL A 44 -12.85 11.27 -27.08
C VAL A 44 -13.19 12.47 -26.18
N ILE A 45 -13.37 13.65 -26.77
CA ILE A 45 -13.56 14.92 -26.03
C ILE A 45 -14.82 14.90 -25.13
N PRO A 46 -16.01 14.46 -25.59
CA PRO A 46 -17.18 14.37 -24.72
C PRO A 46 -16.94 13.47 -23.49
N LEU A 47 -16.31 12.31 -23.69
CA LEU A 47 -16.00 11.37 -22.62
C LEU A 47 -14.97 11.95 -21.64
N PHE A 48 -13.98 12.66 -22.16
CA PHE A 48 -12.99 13.37 -21.36
C PHE A 48 -13.62 14.45 -20.47
N VAL A 49 -14.47 15.31 -21.05
CA VAL A 49 -15.18 16.37 -20.31
C VAL A 49 -16.13 15.76 -19.27
N HIS A 50 -16.83 14.67 -19.63
CA HIS A 50 -17.67 13.93 -18.70
C HIS A 50 -16.85 13.36 -17.53
N ALA A 51 -15.72 12.72 -17.79
CA ALA A 51 -14.83 12.18 -16.77
C ALA A 51 -14.32 13.27 -15.81
N ILE A 52 -13.90 14.43 -16.32
CA ILE A 52 -13.50 15.58 -15.48
C ILE A 52 -14.68 16.06 -14.63
N LYS A 53 -15.87 16.22 -15.22
CA LYS A 53 -17.06 16.74 -14.52
C LYS A 53 -17.49 15.81 -13.39
N VAL A 54 -17.55 14.50 -13.64
CA VAL A 54 -17.92 13.52 -12.61
C VAL A 54 -16.85 13.43 -11.52
N SER A 55 -15.57 13.40 -11.89
CA SER A 55 -14.47 13.41 -10.92
C SER A 55 -14.48 14.69 -10.06
N THR A 56 -14.74 15.84 -10.68
CA THR A 56 -14.86 17.12 -9.94
C THR A 56 -16.01 17.08 -8.95
N LYS A 57 -17.16 16.53 -9.33
CA LYS A 57 -18.30 16.35 -8.40
C LYS A 57 -17.94 15.42 -7.25
N PHE A 58 -17.21 14.33 -7.51
CA PHE A 58 -16.73 13.44 -6.45
C PHE A 58 -15.83 14.20 -5.46
N PHE A 59 -14.77 14.85 -5.96
CA PHE A 59 -13.82 15.60 -5.12
C PHE A 59 -14.40 16.85 -4.45
N GLN A 60 -15.58 17.32 -4.87
CA GLN A 60 -16.30 18.40 -4.20
C GLN A 60 -16.94 17.95 -2.88
N HIS A 61 -17.29 16.67 -2.76
CA HIS A 61 -17.90 16.08 -1.56
C HIS A 61 -16.91 15.26 -0.72
N GLU A 62 -15.71 15.04 -1.22
CA GLU A 62 -14.71 14.27 -0.51
C GLU A 62 -14.10 15.06 0.64
N SER A 63 -13.76 14.36 1.71
CA SER A 63 -13.16 14.95 2.90
C SER A 63 -11.82 15.62 2.58
N LEU A 64 -11.32 16.39 3.54
CA LEU A 64 -10.03 17.10 3.47
C LEU A 64 -8.81 16.15 3.53
N MET A 65 -8.99 14.84 3.32
CA MET A 65 -7.91 13.87 3.28
C MET A 65 -7.38 13.69 1.84
N PRO A 66 -6.06 13.47 1.66
CA PRO A 66 -5.47 13.21 0.36
C PRO A 66 -6.06 11.95 -0.27
N TYR A 67 -6.33 11.97 -1.56
CA TYR A 67 -6.82 10.78 -2.26
C TYR A 67 -5.67 9.80 -2.53
N THR A 68 -5.48 8.84 -1.62
CA THR A 68 -4.53 7.73 -1.82
C THR A 68 -5.27 6.52 -2.38
N SER A 69 -4.66 5.83 -3.34
CA SER A 69 -5.25 4.62 -3.97
C SER A 69 -5.34 3.43 -3.03
N THR A 70 -4.72 3.52 -1.85
CA THR A 70 -4.83 2.53 -0.77
C THR A 70 -6.27 2.43 -0.23
N ASN A 71 -7.13 3.42 -0.48
CA ASN A 71 -8.56 3.32 -0.20
C ASN A 71 -9.29 2.33 -1.13
N ASN A 72 -8.58 1.58 -1.97
CA ASN A 72 -9.14 0.45 -2.71
C ASN A 72 -9.17 -0.84 -1.89
N SER A 73 -8.27 -1.02 -0.91
CA SER A 73 -8.25 -2.23 -0.07
C SER A 73 -9.38 -2.29 0.96
N GLU A 74 -9.95 -1.16 1.35
CA GLU A 74 -11.10 -1.11 2.26
C GLU A 74 -12.39 -1.65 1.61
N GLU A 75 -12.49 -1.69 0.27
CA GLU A 75 -13.67 -2.22 -0.43
C GLU A 75 -13.77 -3.76 -0.36
N GLU A 76 -12.65 -4.48 -0.16
CA GLU A 76 -12.66 -5.95 -0.09
C GLU A 76 -12.96 -6.47 1.32
N GLU A 77 -12.68 -5.71 2.38
CA GLU A 77 -12.93 -6.15 3.76
C GLU A 77 -14.39 -5.91 4.21
N GLU A 78 -15.04 -4.82 3.76
CA GLU A 78 -16.40 -4.47 4.22
C GLU A 78 -17.52 -5.36 3.64
N GLN A 79 -17.33 -6.03 2.50
CA GLN A 79 -18.34 -6.97 1.98
C GLN A 79 -18.50 -8.23 2.83
N SER A 80 -17.57 -8.49 3.77
CA SER A 80 -17.61 -9.66 4.63
C SER A 80 -18.35 -9.45 5.96
N SER A 81 -18.77 -8.22 6.28
CA SER A 81 -19.26 -7.86 7.62
C SER A 81 -20.79 -7.70 7.74
N GLU A 82 -21.54 -7.68 6.64
CA GLU A 82 -23.00 -7.41 6.65
C GLU A 82 -23.88 -8.66 6.89
N GLU A 83 -23.30 -9.85 7.14
CA GLU A 83 -24.05 -11.09 7.40
C GLU A 83 -24.36 -11.40 8.88
N GLN A 84 -24.14 -10.48 9.83
CA GLN A 84 -24.49 -10.73 11.24
C GLN A 84 -25.97 -10.45 11.56
N GLU A 85 -26.74 -11.55 11.48
CA GLU A 85 -27.87 -11.96 12.31
C GLU A 85 -28.55 -10.87 13.16
N GLN A 86 -29.68 -10.38 12.65
CA GLN A 86 -30.67 -9.63 13.41
C GLN A 86 -31.70 -10.63 13.99
N ASP A 87 -31.32 -11.38 15.02
CA ASP A 87 -32.27 -12.22 15.75
C ASP A 87 -33.14 -11.38 16.69
N GLY A 88 -34.41 -11.26 16.29
CA GLY A 88 -35.40 -10.40 16.92
C GLY A 88 -35.91 -10.93 18.26
N ILE A 89 -35.53 -10.27 19.35
CA ILE A 89 -36.24 -10.37 20.63
C ILE A 89 -37.26 -9.22 20.70
N THR A 90 -38.52 -9.57 20.44
CA THR A 90 -39.67 -8.67 20.65
C THR A 90 -40.16 -8.81 22.09
N THR A 91 -39.85 -7.83 22.95
CA THR A 91 -40.47 -7.71 24.28
C THR A 91 -41.37 -6.49 24.36
N SER A 92 -42.59 -6.74 24.82
CA SER A 92 -43.73 -5.84 24.78
C SER A 92 -43.78 -4.87 25.97
N SER A 93 -44.16 -3.62 25.65
CA SER A 93 -45.11 -2.78 26.38
C SER A 93 -44.79 -2.35 27.82
N GLY A 94 -44.47 -1.06 27.97
CA GLY A 94 -44.93 -0.28 29.14
C GLY A 94 -43.91 0.69 29.72
N SER A 95 -43.77 1.85 29.07
CA SER A 95 -43.16 3.11 29.54
C SER A 95 -42.06 3.58 28.58
N ARG A 96 -42.40 4.51 27.68
CA ARG A 96 -41.47 5.16 26.75
C ARG A 96 -40.52 6.06 27.55
N SER A 97 -39.52 5.42 28.11
CA SER A 97 -38.43 5.98 28.90
C SER A 97 -37.53 6.87 28.03
N ALA A 98 -36.83 7.83 28.63
CA ALA A 98 -35.80 8.63 27.95
C ALA A 98 -34.78 7.78 27.17
N LEU A 99 -34.62 6.51 27.55
CA LEU A 99 -33.85 5.50 26.84
C LEU A 99 -34.30 5.30 25.38
N ASP A 100 -35.61 5.22 25.10
CA ASP A 100 -36.14 5.03 23.74
C ASP A 100 -35.82 6.22 22.84
N GLN A 101 -35.81 7.44 23.39
CA GLN A 101 -35.42 8.63 22.64
C GLN A 101 -33.92 8.63 22.30
N VAL A 102 -33.07 8.08 23.18
CA VAL A 102 -31.63 7.92 22.92
C VAL A 102 -31.39 6.83 21.88
N LEU A 103 -32.07 5.69 21.98
CA LEU A 103 -32.00 4.61 21.00
C LEU A 103 -32.46 5.09 19.61
N ASN A 104 -33.61 5.75 19.51
CA ASN A 104 -34.08 6.30 18.23
C ASN A 104 -33.11 7.35 17.63
N ARG A 105 -32.42 8.15 18.47
CA ARG A 105 -31.39 9.09 17.98
C ARG A 105 -30.13 8.38 17.53
N MET A 106 -29.76 7.29 18.19
CA MET A 106 -28.64 6.45 17.80
C MET A 106 -28.93 5.75 16.48
N ASP A 107 -30.13 5.18 16.31
CA ASP A 107 -30.58 4.53 15.08
C ASP A 107 -30.70 5.51 13.91
N ALA A 108 -31.20 6.73 14.16
CA ALA A 108 -31.21 7.78 13.14
C ALA A 108 -29.78 8.19 12.72
N SER A 109 -28.85 8.27 13.68
CA SER A 109 -27.44 8.60 13.40
C SER A 109 -26.72 7.47 12.67
N THR A 110 -26.96 6.21 13.02
CA THR A 110 -26.38 5.06 12.30
C THR A 110 -26.96 4.97 10.89
N GLN A 111 -28.25 5.22 10.71
CA GLN A 111 -28.89 5.26 9.40
C GLN A 111 -28.33 6.40 8.53
N GLU A 112 -28.23 7.64 9.04
CA GLU A 112 -27.65 8.76 8.30
C GLU A 112 -26.18 8.50 7.91
N ASN A 113 -25.41 7.88 8.80
CA ASN A 113 -24.03 7.47 8.50
C ASN A 113 -23.98 6.36 7.43
N SER A 114 -24.92 5.42 7.42
CA SER A 114 -25.00 4.38 6.39
C SER A 114 -25.37 4.95 5.02
N GLU A 115 -26.35 5.86 4.96
CA GLU A 115 -26.79 6.51 3.72
C GLU A 115 -25.69 7.40 3.12
N THR A 116 -25.00 8.18 3.95
CA THR A 116 -23.87 9.02 3.51
C THR A 116 -22.69 8.18 2.98
N ARG A 117 -22.40 7.03 3.61
CA ARG A 117 -21.41 6.05 3.12
C ARG A 117 -21.83 5.44 1.79
N GLN A 118 -23.09 5.01 1.65
CA GLN A 118 -23.60 4.43 0.41
C GLN A 118 -23.56 5.45 -0.74
N GLN A 119 -23.98 6.70 -0.50
CA GLN A 119 -23.86 7.80 -1.48
C GLN A 119 -22.40 8.09 -1.84
N HIS A 120 -21.47 7.98 -0.89
CA HIS A 120 -20.04 8.11 -1.19
C HIS A 120 -19.54 6.98 -2.10
N LYS A 121 -19.86 5.72 -1.79
CA LYS A 121 -19.54 4.54 -2.62
C LYS A 121 -20.10 4.69 -4.04
N GLU A 122 -21.36 5.08 -4.17
CA GLU A 122 -22.01 5.30 -5.47
C GLU A 122 -21.31 6.41 -6.28
N ARG A 123 -20.97 7.53 -5.65
CA ARG A 123 -20.23 8.63 -6.33
C ARG A 123 -18.84 8.18 -6.77
N LYS A 124 -18.13 7.40 -5.95
CA LYS A 124 -16.81 6.83 -6.27
C LYS A 124 -16.90 5.89 -7.47
N LEU A 125 -17.93 5.03 -7.51
CA LEU A 125 -18.19 4.13 -8.64
C LEU A 125 -18.46 4.91 -9.93
N LYS A 126 -19.37 5.89 -9.88
CA LYS A 126 -19.67 6.76 -11.04
C LYS A 126 -18.43 7.48 -11.58
N MET A 127 -17.57 7.97 -10.69
CA MET A 127 -16.28 8.58 -11.07
C MET A 127 -15.39 7.55 -11.78
N ARG A 128 -15.22 6.36 -11.18
CA ARG A 128 -14.40 5.29 -11.73
C ARG A 128 -14.88 4.89 -13.13
N ASP A 129 -16.17 4.68 -13.31
CA ASP A 129 -16.76 4.27 -14.59
C ASP A 129 -16.59 5.34 -15.66
N ALA A 130 -16.84 6.60 -15.31
CA ALA A 130 -16.64 7.72 -16.24
C ALA A 130 -15.19 7.82 -16.70
N VAL A 131 -14.23 7.66 -15.78
CA VAL A 131 -12.79 7.73 -16.07
C VAL A 131 -12.32 6.50 -16.86
N GLN A 132 -12.81 5.31 -16.54
CA GLN A 132 -12.47 4.10 -17.30
C GLN A 132 -13.04 4.13 -18.71
N SER A 133 -14.27 4.62 -18.90
CA SER A 133 -14.88 4.83 -20.22
C SER A 133 -14.03 5.78 -21.08
N TRP A 134 -13.59 6.89 -20.51
CA TRP A 134 -12.66 7.80 -21.17
C TRP A 134 -11.32 7.13 -21.52
N LEU A 135 -10.69 6.43 -20.57
CA LEU A 135 -9.42 5.74 -20.82
C LEU A 135 -9.55 4.64 -21.90
N ALA A 136 -10.68 3.94 -21.95
CA ALA A 136 -10.97 2.95 -22.98
C ALA A 136 -11.07 3.61 -24.37
N ALA A 137 -11.71 4.77 -24.47
CA ALA A 137 -11.79 5.54 -25.70
C ALA A 137 -10.40 6.04 -26.16
N VAL A 138 -9.57 6.54 -25.23
CA VAL A 138 -8.18 6.91 -25.53
C VAL A 138 -7.40 5.70 -26.06
N LYS A 139 -7.50 4.55 -25.39
CA LYS A 139 -6.82 3.30 -25.80
C LYS A 139 -7.27 2.82 -27.18
N ARG A 140 -8.57 2.91 -27.49
CA ARG A 140 -9.12 2.55 -28.80
C ARG A 140 -8.50 3.41 -29.90
N ASN A 141 -8.43 4.72 -29.69
CA ASN A 141 -7.87 5.65 -30.66
C ASN A 141 -6.37 5.45 -30.90
N VAL A 142 -5.61 5.09 -29.86
CA VAL A 142 -4.18 4.72 -30.01
C VAL A 142 -4.02 3.48 -30.89
N ARG A 143 -4.92 2.49 -30.78
CA ARG A 143 -4.85 1.25 -31.57
C ARG A 143 -5.28 1.44 -33.04
N THR A 144 -6.22 2.34 -33.30
CA THR A 144 -6.74 2.57 -34.65
C THR A 144 -5.92 3.56 -35.46
N ALA A 145 -4.98 4.26 -34.83
CA ALA A 145 -4.06 5.13 -35.55
C ALA A 145 -3.21 4.27 -36.50
N PRO A 146 -3.23 4.54 -37.82
CA PRO A 146 -2.39 3.80 -38.75
C PRO A 146 -0.94 3.94 -38.31
N PRO A 147 -0.15 2.84 -38.29
CA PRO A 147 1.26 2.93 -37.99
C PRO A 147 1.88 3.96 -38.93
N PRO A 148 2.80 4.82 -38.44
CA PRO A 148 3.41 5.85 -39.27
C PRO A 148 4.06 5.16 -40.47
N THR A 149 3.47 5.31 -41.65
CA THR A 149 4.00 4.71 -42.87
C THR A 149 5.34 5.36 -43.11
N THR A 150 6.41 4.59 -42.89
CA THR A 150 7.80 4.98 -43.05
C THR A 150 8.15 5.11 -44.54
N THR A 151 7.36 5.84 -45.32
CA THR A 151 7.77 6.34 -46.64
C THR A 151 8.71 7.52 -46.40
N ALA A 152 9.90 7.19 -45.89
CA ALA A 152 11.08 8.03 -45.93
C ALA A 152 11.59 8.01 -47.38
N THR A 153 10.97 8.79 -48.25
CA THR A 153 11.60 9.14 -49.53
C THR A 153 12.47 10.36 -49.25
N SER A 154 13.77 10.14 -49.32
CA SER A 154 14.84 11.10 -49.10
C SER A 154 14.62 12.40 -49.88
N GLN A 155 14.08 13.42 -49.21
CA GLN A 155 14.14 14.81 -49.65
C GLN A 155 14.77 15.60 -48.50
N GLU A 156 16.09 15.79 -48.59
CA GLU A 156 16.95 16.34 -47.55
C GLU A 156 16.83 17.86 -47.34
N ASP A 157 16.02 18.60 -48.12
CA ASP A 157 16.04 20.07 -48.12
C ASP A 157 14.80 20.76 -47.51
N ALA A 158 13.99 20.06 -46.71
CA ALA A 158 12.83 20.67 -46.05
C ALA A 158 13.24 21.52 -44.83
N THR A 159 13.36 22.83 -45.05
CA THR A 159 13.49 23.93 -44.06
C THR A 159 12.95 23.64 -42.65
N ALA A 160 13.73 23.99 -41.61
CA ALA A 160 13.47 23.71 -40.18
C ALA A 160 12.07 24.11 -39.64
N GLN A 161 11.38 25.04 -40.30
CA GLN A 161 10.00 25.42 -39.93
C GLN A 161 8.96 24.31 -40.22
N ASN A 162 9.18 23.47 -41.23
CA ASN A 162 8.28 22.35 -41.52
C ASN A 162 8.44 21.20 -40.53
N GLN A 163 9.63 21.03 -39.93
CA GLN A 163 9.86 20.00 -38.91
C GLN A 163 9.04 20.25 -37.63
N TYR A 164 8.93 21.50 -37.17
CA TYR A 164 8.11 21.83 -36.00
C TYR A 164 6.62 21.55 -36.22
N GLN A 165 6.09 21.84 -37.42
CA GLN A 165 4.69 21.53 -37.74
C GLN A 165 4.45 20.02 -37.90
N GLN A 166 5.42 19.26 -38.42
CA GLN A 166 5.32 17.79 -38.47
C GLN A 166 5.42 17.13 -37.09
N GLN A 167 6.25 17.67 -36.18
CA GLN A 167 6.34 17.16 -34.81
C GLN A 167 5.05 17.42 -34.01
N GLN A 168 4.39 18.56 -34.19
CA GLN A 168 3.08 18.82 -33.56
C GLN A 168 1.98 17.86 -34.03
N GLN A 169 2.08 17.33 -35.26
CA GLN A 169 1.13 16.33 -35.79
C GLN A 169 1.36 14.91 -35.24
N ARG A 170 2.46 14.66 -34.51
CA ARG A 170 2.81 13.34 -33.97
C ARG A 170 2.57 13.21 -32.47
N ARG A 171 1.94 14.18 -31.80
CA ARG A 171 1.60 14.04 -30.39
C ARG A 171 0.60 12.89 -30.23
N SER A 172 0.91 11.95 -29.34
CA SER A 172 -0.02 10.88 -29.03
C SER A 172 -1.26 11.44 -28.33
N VAL A 173 -2.40 10.77 -28.51
CA VAL A 173 -3.67 11.17 -27.88
C VAL A 173 -3.55 11.26 -26.35
N PRO A 174 -2.91 10.30 -25.64
CA PRO A 174 -2.70 10.41 -24.19
C PRO A 174 -1.88 11.64 -23.80
N LEU A 175 -0.82 11.95 -24.54
CA LEU A 175 0.02 13.12 -24.27
C LEU A 175 -0.77 14.43 -24.46
N SER A 176 -1.55 14.52 -25.54
CA SER A 176 -2.39 15.68 -25.81
C SER A 176 -3.44 15.90 -24.70
N CYS A 177 -4.05 14.82 -24.20
CA CYS A 177 -4.94 14.90 -23.03
C CYS A 177 -4.18 15.33 -21.77
N PHE A 178 -2.96 14.81 -21.58
CA PHE A 178 -2.12 15.13 -20.43
C PHE A 178 -1.71 16.61 -20.39
N GLU A 179 -1.28 17.17 -21.52
CA GLU A 179 -0.94 18.59 -21.67
C GLU A 179 -2.17 19.48 -21.43
N TYR A 180 -3.35 19.09 -21.91
CA TYR A 180 -4.55 19.88 -21.64
C TYR A 180 -4.95 19.84 -20.16
N LEU A 181 -4.89 18.65 -19.55
CA LEU A 181 -5.01 18.50 -18.09
C LEU A 181 -3.93 19.30 -17.35
N TRP A 182 -2.73 19.43 -17.92
CA TRP A 182 -1.64 20.23 -17.39
C TRP A 182 -2.07 21.67 -17.14
N THR A 183 -2.51 22.32 -18.21
CA THR A 183 -2.99 23.71 -18.21
C THR A 183 -4.16 23.91 -17.26
N ILE A 184 -5.21 23.07 -17.36
CA ILE A 184 -6.39 23.20 -16.47
C ILE A 184 -5.98 23.07 -15.00
N GLY A 185 -5.19 22.07 -14.65
CA GLY A 185 -4.83 21.82 -13.26
C GLY A 185 -4.01 22.94 -12.62
N HIS A 186 -3.30 23.73 -13.43
CA HIS A 186 -2.48 24.84 -12.95
C HIS A 186 -3.33 26.08 -12.68
N GLU A 187 -4.21 26.43 -13.60
CA GLU A 187 -4.89 27.73 -13.60
C GLU A 187 -6.24 27.72 -12.87
N HIS A 188 -6.78 26.54 -12.58
CA HIS A 188 -8.17 26.45 -12.12
C HIS A 188 -8.32 26.85 -10.64
N PRO A 189 -9.22 27.77 -10.25
CA PRO A 189 -9.34 28.27 -8.87
C PRO A 189 -9.97 27.26 -7.90
N ARG A 190 -10.82 26.35 -8.39
CA ARG A 190 -11.49 25.34 -7.56
C ARG A 190 -10.57 24.15 -7.29
N LEU A 191 -10.32 23.86 -6.01
CA LEU A 191 -9.51 22.71 -5.58
C LEU A 191 -10.04 21.38 -6.13
N ALA A 192 -11.37 21.14 -6.09
CA ALA A 192 -11.96 19.88 -6.58
C ALA A 192 -11.60 19.57 -8.05
N VAL A 193 -11.47 20.60 -8.89
CA VAL A 193 -11.03 20.43 -10.29
C VAL A 193 -9.54 20.08 -10.34
N ARG A 194 -8.69 20.73 -9.52
CA ARG A 194 -7.27 20.38 -9.44
C ARG A 194 -7.07 18.92 -9.00
N ARG A 195 -7.83 18.47 -7.98
CA ARG A 195 -7.83 17.07 -7.50
C ARG A 195 -8.26 16.10 -8.61
N ALA A 196 -9.37 16.40 -9.30
CA ALA A 196 -9.87 15.61 -10.43
C ALA A 196 -8.83 15.48 -11.56
N VAL A 197 -8.22 16.60 -11.93
CA VAL A 197 -7.18 16.66 -12.95
C VAL A 197 -5.94 15.87 -12.52
N LEU A 198 -5.51 16.00 -11.27
CA LEU A 198 -4.36 15.27 -10.73
C LEU A 198 -4.60 13.76 -10.75
N TYR A 199 -5.80 13.32 -10.35
CA TYR A 199 -6.23 11.93 -10.42
C TYR A 199 -6.17 11.39 -11.86
N MET A 200 -6.67 12.14 -12.84
CA MET A 200 -6.62 11.73 -14.25
C MET A 200 -5.18 11.74 -14.81
N LYS A 201 -4.36 12.74 -14.47
CA LYS A 201 -2.93 12.81 -14.83
C LYS A 201 -2.18 11.59 -14.32
N ARG A 202 -2.40 11.23 -13.07
CA ARG A 202 -1.82 10.05 -12.43
C ARG A 202 -2.10 8.78 -13.25
N LEU A 203 -3.34 8.57 -13.67
CA LEU A 203 -3.72 7.41 -14.49
C LEU A 203 -3.02 7.40 -15.84
N LEU A 204 -2.87 8.58 -16.48
CA LEU A 204 -2.12 8.70 -17.73
C LEU A 204 -0.63 8.44 -17.52
N LEU A 205 -0.02 8.93 -16.45
CA LEU A 205 1.39 8.67 -16.11
C LEU A 205 1.66 7.20 -15.83
N THR A 206 0.72 6.47 -15.22
CA THR A 206 0.86 5.03 -15.03
C THR A 206 0.73 4.28 -16.36
N LYS A 207 -0.21 4.67 -17.24
CA LYS A 207 -0.55 3.90 -18.45
C LYS A 207 0.21 4.28 -19.72
N SER A 208 0.79 5.48 -19.81
CA SER A 208 1.41 6.02 -21.04
C SER A 208 2.88 6.39 -20.83
N SER A 209 3.77 5.78 -21.61
CA SER A 209 5.20 6.12 -21.64
C SER A 209 5.43 7.55 -22.13
N ASP A 210 4.65 8.01 -23.12
CA ASP A 210 4.83 9.35 -23.69
C ASP A 210 4.53 10.44 -22.66
N CYS A 211 3.52 10.23 -21.81
CA CYS A 211 3.20 11.16 -20.74
C CYS A 211 4.32 11.19 -19.69
N ARG A 212 4.91 10.03 -19.37
CA ARG A 212 6.08 9.97 -18.47
C ARG A 212 7.29 10.65 -19.07
N ARG A 213 7.54 10.44 -20.37
CA ARG A 213 8.64 11.07 -21.10
C ARG A 213 8.53 12.59 -21.02
N PHE A 214 7.37 13.12 -21.40
CA PHE A 214 7.08 14.55 -21.34
C PHE A 214 7.21 15.11 -19.93
N PHE A 215 6.63 14.45 -18.92
CA PHE A 215 6.60 14.98 -17.56
C PHE A 215 7.92 14.81 -16.79
N LEU A 216 8.65 13.71 -17.00
CA LEU A 216 9.82 13.30 -16.19
C LEU A 216 11.17 13.44 -16.91
N GLU A 217 11.22 13.26 -18.23
CA GLU A 217 12.47 13.36 -19.00
C GLU A 217 12.81 14.82 -19.29
N GLU A 218 11.82 15.60 -19.74
CA GLU A 218 12.00 17.03 -20.01
C GLU A 218 12.33 17.78 -18.71
N GLN A 219 13.46 18.49 -18.71
CA GLN A 219 14.12 18.95 -17.48
C GLN A 219 13.26 19.90 -16.63
N THR A 220 12.30 20.58 -17.24
CA THR A 220 11.60 21.70 -16.62
C THR A 220 10.24 21.31 -16.06
N HIS A 221 9.52 20.33 -16.62
CA HIS A 221 8.11 20.13 -16.30
C HIS A 221 7.85 19.62 -14.88
N LEU A 222 8.55 18.56 -14.45
CA LEU A 222 8.44 18.07 -13.08
C LEU A 222 8.80 19.15 -12.06
N TRP A 223 9.93 19.83 -12.26
CA TRP A 223 10.41 20.86 -11.34
C TRP A 223 9.45 22.05 -11.27
N GLN A 224 8.98 22.57 -12.41
CA GLN A 224 7.99 23.65 -12.46
C GLN A 224 6.72 23.28 -11.70
N TRP A 225 6.25 22.05 -11.84
CA TRP A 225 5.06 21.58 -11.15
C TRP A 225 5.26 21.44 -9.65
N VAL A 226 6.39 20.89 -9.21
CA VAL A 226 6.76 20.82 -7.79
C VAL A 226 6.89 22.23 -7.20
N GLN A 227 7.62 23.12 -7.88
CA GLN A 227 7.73 24.51 -7.48
C GLN A 227 6.37 25.16 -7.36
N MET A 228 5.47 24.95 -8.32
CA MET A 228 4.12 25.50 -8.24
C MET A 228 3.34 24.95 -7.04
N ILE A 229 3.42 23.65 -6.75
CA ILE A 229 2.79 23.06 -5.55
C ILE A 229 3.33 23.70 -4.27
N VAL A 230 4.64 23.91 -4.18
CA VAL A 230 5.29 24.54 -3.02
C VAL A 230 4.89 26.01 -2.91
N THR A 231 4.97 26.73 -4.03
CA THR A 231 4.94 28.19 -4.09
C THR A 231 3.57 28.78 -4.34
N THR A 232 2.47 27.99 -4.41
CA THR A 232 1.06 28.35 -4.76
C THR A 232 0.41 29.49 -3.92
N ASN A 233 1.12 30.61 -3.87
CA ASN A 233 0.74 32.00 -3.90
C ASN A 233 0.73 32.47 -5.37
N GLY A 234 0.41 31.57 -6.32
CA GLY A 234 0.37 31.90 -7.74
C GLY A 234 -0.41 33.20 -7.97
N THR A 235 -0.10 33.90 -9.05
CA THR A 235 -0.58 35.24 -9.49
C THR A 235 -2.08 35.55 -9.35
N GLU A 236 -2.88 34.63 -8.85
CA GLU A 236 -4.23 34.85 -8.35
C GLU A 236 -4.27 36.04 -7.38
N ALA A 237 -5.18 36.97 -7.68
CA ALA A 237 -5.43 38.15 -6.86
C ALA A 237 -5.95 37.83 -5.43
N LYS A 238 -6.22 36.57 -5.12
CA LYS A 238 -6.71 36.12 -3.82
C LYS A 238 -5.78 35.05 -3.25
N PRO A 239 -5.27 35.22 -2.01
CA PRO A 239 -4.43 34.21 -1.39
C PRO A 239 -5.19 32.89 -1.26
N PHE A 240 -4.55 31.79 -1.68
CA PHE A 240 -5.11 30.46 -1.58
C PHE A 240 -5.27 30.07 -0.11
N ASP A 241 -6.44 29.55 0.25
CA ASP A 241 -6.74 29.05 1.60
C ASP A 241 -5.67 28.05 2.07
N PRO A 242 -5.01 28.27 3.23
CA PRO A 242 -3.90 27.45 3.70
C PRO A 242 -4.27 25.97 3.85
N THR A 243 -5.51 25.66 4.24
CA THR A 243 -5.98 24.27 4.37
C THR A 243 -6.07 23.60 3.01
N LYS A 244 -6.59 24.31 2.00
CA LYS A 244 -6.65 23.80 0.62
C LYS A 244 -5.25 23.64 0.03
N ARG A 245 -4.33 24.56 0.36
CA ARG A 245 -2.92 24.48 -0.05
C ARG A 245 -2.28 23.22 0.48
N LEU A 246 -2.41 22.96 1.78
CA LEU A 246 -1.84 21.78 2.42
C LEU A 246 -2.40 20.49 1.81
N LEU A 247 -3.70 20.45 1.52
CA LEU A 247 -4.31 19.30 0.85
C LEU A 247 -3.73 19.09 -0.55
N TRP A 248 -3.60 20.16 -1.35
CA TRP A 248 -2.97 20.09 -2.67
C TRP A 248 -1.51 19.61 -2.62
N GLN A 249 -0.74 20.10 -1.65
CA GLN A 249 0.64 19.69 -1.42
C GLN A 249 0.74 18.20 -1.07
N ARG A 250 -0.15 17.72 -0.19
CA ARG A 250 -0.23 16.30 0.18
C ARG A 250 -0.61 15.41 -1.01
N GLU A 251 -1.50 15.84 -1.88
CA GLU A 251 -1.83 15.07 -3.08
C GLU A 251 -0.69 15.03 -4.10
N GLY A 252 0.01 16.15 -4.28
CA GLY A 252 1.23 16.20 -5.09
C GLY A 252 2.29 15.23 -4.57
N HIS A 253 2.49 15.20 -3.26
CA HIS A 253 3.41 14.27 -2.59
C HIS A 253 2.97 12.82 -2.77
N ALA A 254 1.68 12.51 -2.59
CA ALA A 254 1.13 11.18 -2.81
C ALA A 254 1.31 10.69 -4.26
N LEU A 255 1.20 11.59 -5.25
CA LEU A 255 1.50 11.25 -6.65
C LEU A 255 2.97 10.84 -6.82
N LEU A 256 3.91 11.64 -6.27
CA LEU A 256 5.35 11.34 -6.38
C LEU A 256 5.69 10.00 -5.72
N LEU A 257 5.21 9.77 -4.49
CA LEU A 257 5.40 8.50 -3.79
C LEU A 257 4.86 7.32 -4.59
N GLN A 258 3.70 7.46 -5.21
CA GLN A 258 3.11 6.38 -5.97
C GLN A 258 3.87 6.10 -7.28
N LEU A 259 4.47 7.12 -7.92
CA LEU A 259 5.36 6.90 -9.06
C LEU A 259 6.65 6.19 -8.63
N ILE A 260 7.19 6.53 -7.46
CA ILE A 260 8.36 5.85 -6.86
C ILE A 260 8.01 4.39 -6.52
N GLN A 261 6.87 4.14 -5.87
CA GLN A 261 6.39 2.79 -5.56
C GLN A 261 6.13 1.93 -6.81
N ALA A 262 5.76 2.57 -7.93
CA ALA A 262 5.66 1.91 -9.23
C ALA A 262 7.03 1.68 -9.91
N GLN A 263 8.14 1.86 -9.18
CA GLN A 263 9.53 1.63 -9.62
C GLN A 263 9.97 2.53 -10.79
N TYR A 264 9.37 3.71 -10.94
CA TYR A 264 9.82 4.70 -11.92
C TYR A 264 11.03 5.51 -11.45
N ASP A 265 11.40 5.42 -10.18
CA ASP A 265 12.56 6.07 -9.58
C ASP A 265 13.88 5.59 -10.19
N ALA A 266 13.98 4.30 -10.53
CA ALA A 266 15.15 3.74 -11.23
C ALA A 266 15.38 4.36 -12.62
N LEU A 267 14.29 4.71 -13.32
CA LEU A 267 14.34 5.33 -14.65
C LEU A 267 14.47 6.85 -14.56
N TYR A 268 13.92 7.46 -13.51
CA TYR A 268 13.84 8.91 -13.34
C TYR A 268 14.25 9.32 -11.91
N PRO A 269 15.56 9.39 -11.60
CA PRO A 269 16.06 9.75 -10.26
C PRO A 269 15.56 11.10 -9.74
N LYS A 270 15.19 12.01 -10.66
CA LYS A 270 14.57 13.31 -10.35
C LYS A 270 13.29 13.19 -9.53
N LEU A 271 12.57 12.05 -9.60
CA LEU A 271 11.39 11.79 -8.77
C LEU A 271 11.75 11.80 -7.28
N ILE A 272 12.84 11.13 -6.89
CA ILE A 272 13.30 11.08 -5.49
C ILE A 272 13.68 12.49 -5.02
N VAL A 273 14.46 13.21 -5.82
CA VAL A 273 14.88 14.59 -5.48
C VAL A 273 13.67 15.52 -5.35
N SER A 274 12.71 15.40 -6.26
CA SER A 274 11.47 16.19 -6.24
C SER A 274 10.59 15.86 -5.04
N GLU A 275 10.50 14.59 -4.66
CA GLU A 275 9.77 14.13 -3.48
C GLU A 275 10.41 14.69 -2.20
N GLN A 276 11.74 14.58 -2.07
CA GLN A 276 12.48 15.10 -0.92
C GLN A 276 12.34 16.61 -0.80
N TYR A 277 12.47 17.34 -1.92
CA TYR A 277 12.29 18.78 -1.94
C TYR A 277 10.86 19.16 -1.54
N LEU A 278 9.84 18.52 -2.12
CA LEU A 278 8.44 18.80 -1.79
C LEU A 278 8.16 18.53 -0.30
N ARG A 279 8.70 17.44 0.24
CA ARG A 279 8.58 17.06 1.65
C ARG A 279 9.21 18.11 2.57
N GLN A 280 10.42 18.56 2.26
CA GLN A 280 11.13 19.59 3.01
C GLN A 280 10.41 20.95 2.93
N ALA A 281 10.05 21.37 1.72
CA ALA A 281 9.50 22.70 1.48
C ALA A 281 8.08 22.88 2.03
N CYS A 282 7.26 21.84 1.99
CA CYS A 282 5.89 21.91 2.50
C CYS A 282 5.78 21.56 4.00
N MET A 283 6.91 21.27 4.67
CA MET A 283 6.95 20.67 6.01
C MET A 283 5.91 19.56 6.14
N ILE A 284 5.78 18.74 5.09
CA ILE A 284 4.92 17.55 5.13
C ILE A 284 5.65 16.63 6.08
N LEU A 285 5.29 16.71 7.36
CA LEU A 285 5.65 15.71 8.34
C LEU A 285 5.33 14.37 7.68
N PRO A 286 6.27 13.41 7.66
CA PRO A 286 5.99 12.06 7.18
C PRO A 286 4.73 11.58 7.92
N ASN A 287 3.59 11.64 7.23
CA ASN A 287 2.30 11.62 7.90
C ASN A 287 2.05 10.23 8.45
N GLU A 288 1.42 10.24 9.63
CA GLU A 288 0.57 9.26 10.31
C GLU A 288 -0.31 8.33 9.44
N ALA A 289 -0.30 8.44 8.11
CA ALA A 289 -0.99 7.53 7.19
C ALA A 289 -0.13 6.31 6.81
N GLN A 290 1.17 6.33 7.13
CA GLN A 290 2.08 5.21 6.85
C GLN A 290 3.16 5.13 7.94
N GLU A 291 2.75 4.97 9.21
CA GLU A 291 3.66 4.53 10.28
C GLU A 291 4.06 3.06 10.03
N GLN A 292 4.96 2.84 9.06
CA GLN A 292 6.03 1.88 9.30
C GLN A 292 7.16 2.69 9.94
N PRO A 293 7.49 2.44 11.22
CA PRO A 293 8.63 3.08 11.84
C PRO A 293 9.89 2.51 11.16
N SER A 294 10.42 3.24 10.18
CA SER A 294 11.81 3.06 9.77
C SER A 294 12.66 3.52 10.94
N PHE A 295 13.00 2.56 11.78
CA PHE A 295 13.92 2.63 12.90
C PHE A 295 15.32 2.97 12.35
N VAL A 296 15.58 4.25 12.12
CA VAL A 296 16.95 4.74 11.96
C VAL A 296 17.50 4.87 13.37
N GLN A 297 18.25 3.85 13.76
CA GLN A 297 18.94 3.73 15.04
C GLN A 297 20.10 4.74 15.06
N GLY A 298 19.79 6.00 15.37
CA GLY A 298 20.72 7.13 15.24
C GLY A 298 20.54 8.21 16.30
N GLN A 299 20.71 7.80 17.56
CA GLN A 299 21.30 8.55 18.69
C GLN A 299 20.76 9.91 19.19
N ASP A 300 19.77 10.58 18.58
CA ASP A 300 19.20 11.85 19.12
C ASP A 300 17.69 11.78 19.47
N ASP A 301 17.32 10.73 20.20
CA ASP A 301 15.97 10.13 20.22
C ASP A 301 14.98 10.66 21.29
N GLN A 302 15.14 11.89 21.78
CA GLN A 302 14.28 12.40 22.88
C GLN A 302 13.29 13.50 22.51
N ALA A 303 13.43 14.17 21.37
CA ALA A 303 12.60 15.34 21.06
C ALA A 303 11.31 15.03 20.28
N VAL A 304 11.29 13.98 19.44
CA VAL A 304 10.26 13.86 18.39
C VAL A 304 8.96 13.17 18.84
N ILE A 305 8.96 12.41 19.95
CA ILE A 305 7.75 11.72 20.47
C ILE A 305 7.22 12.40 21.74
N THR A 306 7.23 13.73 21.78
CA THR A 306 6.69 14.50 22.92
C THR A 306 5.27 15.03 22.68
N ASN A 307 4.72 14.85 21.47
CA ASN A 307 3.36 15.28 21.21
C ASN A 307 2.37 14.39 21.99
N MET A 308 1.83 14.93 23.07
CA MET A 308 0.82 14.28 23.91
C MET A 308 -0.39 13.79 23.12
N HIS A 309 -0.71 14.42 21.98
CA HIS A 309 -1.83 14.01 21.14
C HIS A 309 -1.53 12.72 20.36
N SER A 310 -0.33 12.58 19.79
CA SER A 310 0.04 11.37 19.05
C SER A 310 0.13 10.15 19.97
N LEU A 311 0.68 10.31 21.18
CA LEU A 311 0.71 9.25 22.19
C LEU A 311 -0.70 8.80 22.62
N ARG A 312 -1.69 9.71 22.64
CA ARG A 312 -3.09 9.36 22.92
C ARG A 312 -3.68 8.55 21.77
N LYS A 313 -3.54 9.05 20.55
CA LYS A 313 -4.04 8.39 19.35
C LYS A 313 -3.45 6.99 19.23
N LEU A 314 -2.15 6.84 19.42
CA LEU A 314 -1.46 5.55 19.37
C LEU A 314 -1.91 4.62 20.50
N ARG A 315 -2.11 5.13 21.73
CA ARG A 315 -2.73 4.36 22.82
C ARG A 315 -4.13 3.87 22.44
N ASP A 316 -4.97 4.74 21.91
CA ASP A 316 -6.37 4.43 21.59
C ASP A 316 -6.46 3.40 20.45
N ILE A 317 -5.61 3.55 19.43
CA ILE A 317 -5.43 2.56 18.35
C ILE A 317 -4.95 1.22 18.90
N ALA A 318 -3.94 1.22 19.78
CA ALA A 318 -3.44 0.00 20.39
C ALA A 318 -4.53 -0.69 21.22
N MET A 319 -5.31 0.06 22.00
CA MET A 319 -6.42 -0.50 22.79
C MET A 319 -7.54 -1.09 21.91
N ALA A 320 -7.85 -0.45 20.78
CA ALA A 320 -8.90 -0.90 19.87
C ALA A 320 -8.46 -2.13 19.05
N HIS A 321 -7.24 -2.13 18.50
CA HIS A 321 -6.79 -3.13 17.53
C HIS A 321 -5.75 -4.12 18.07
N GLY A 322 -5.25 -3.90 19.29
CA GLY A 322 -4.23 -4.72 19.93
C GLY A 322 -4.59 -6.20 20.02
N PRO A 323 -5.78 -6.57 20.55
CA PRO A 323 -6.19 -7.97 20.69
C PRO A 323 -6.25 -8.71 19.34
N GLU A 324 -6.80 -8.08 18.30
CA GLU A 324 -6.87 -8.68 16.95
C GLU A 324 -5.47 -8.91 16.36
N GLU A 325 -4.58 -7.94 16.50
CA GLU A 325 -3.22 -8.06 15.98
C GLU A 325 -2.44 -9.16 16.70
N ILE A 326 -2.63 -9.30 18.02
CA ILE A 326 -2.06 -10.41 18.81
C ILE A 326 -2.57 -11.75 18.27
N GLN A 327 -3.87 -11.90 18.00
CA GLN A 327 -4.42 -13.13 17.44
C GLN A 327 -3.84 -13.45 16.05
N ARG A 328 -3.71 -12.45 15.18
CA ARG A 328 -3.07 -12.61 13.85
C ARG A 328 -1.63 -13.08 13.98
N VAL A 329 -0.86 -12.46 14.88
CA VAL A 329 0.53 -12.82 15.15
C VAL A 329 0.65 -14.22 15.74
N GLN A 330 -0.18 -14.61 16.70
CA GLN A 330 -0.20 -15.96 17.26
C GLN A 330 -0.51 -17.01 16.20
N LYS A 331 -1.43 -16.74 15.27
CA LYS A 331 -1.73 -17.62 14.14
C LYS A 331 -0.53 -17.80 13.21
N LEU A 332 0.21 -16.72 12.92
CA LEU A 332 1.45 -16.79 12.15
C LEU A 332 2.54 -17.57 12.88
N ILE A 333 2.73 -17.34 14.19
CA ILE A 333 3.70 -18.07 15.02
C ILE A 333 3.41 -19.57 15.01
N ARG A 334 2.15 -19.98 15.23
CA ARG A 334 1.76 -21.40 15.18
C ARG A 334 2.08 -22.04 13.82
N ARG A 335 1.76 -21.33 12.72
CA ARG A 335 2.09 -21.80 11.36
C ARG A 335 3.59 -21.88 11.10
N SER A 336 4.37 -20.95 11.66
CA SER A 336 5.84 -20.98 11.59
C SER A 336 6.43 -22.15 12.38
N HIS A 337 5.89 -22.47 13.56
CA HIS A 337 6.30 -23.65 14.34
C HIS A 337 6.01 -24.93 13.56
N GLN A 338 4.79 -25.09 13.01
CA GLN A 338 4.45 -26.23 12.15
C GLN A 338 5.42 -26.40 10.97
N ALA A 339 5.81 -25.30 10.31
CA ALA A 339 6.78 -25.37 9.22
C ALA A 339 8.18 -25.74 9.73
N THR A 340 8.55 -25.27 10.93
CA THR A 340 9.84 -25.58 11.56
C THR A 340 9.92 -27.03 12.01
N ASP A 341 8.83 -27.61 12.52
CA ASP A 341 8.77 -29.01 12.95
C ASP A 341 8.94 -29.98 11.77
N ILE A 342 8.51 -29.59 10.56
CA ILE A 342 8.78 -30.33 9.32
C ILE A 342 10.25 -30.22 8.93
N LEU A 343 10.83 -29.02 9.01
CA LEU A 343 12.20 -28.74 8.57
C LEU A 343 13.27 -29.28 9.53
N VAL A 344 12.96 -29.31 10.82
CA VAL A 344 13.82 -29.79 11.89
C VAL A 344 13.03 -30.84 12.67
N PRO A 345 12.88 -32.06 12.13
CA PRO A 345 12.24 -33.15 12.85
C PRO A 345 12.98 -33.34 14.17
N ARG A 346 12.28 -33.16 15.29
CA ARG A 346 12.82 -33.40 16.62
C ARG A 346 12.87 -34.90 16.84
N PHE A 347 13.93 -35.55 16.35
CA PHE A 347 14.19 -36.96 16.65
C PHE A 347 14.37 -37.09 18.17
N GLY A 348 13.42 -37.75 18.84
CA GLY A 348 13.47 -38.01 20.28
C GLY A 348 12.28 -37.50 21.10
N MET A 349 11.26 -36.91 20.48
CA MET A 349 9.92 -36.81 21.08
C MET A 349 8.98 -37.64 20.22
N GLU A 350 8.97 -38.96 20.44
CA GLU A 350 7.89 -39.79 19.94
C GLU A 350 6.60 -39.26 20.57
N GLU A 351 5.78 -38.61 19.74
CA GLU A 351 4.45 -38.16 20.11
C GLU A 351 3.57 -39.39 20.35
N ASP A 352 3.52 -39.87 21.59
CA ASP A 352 2.50 -40.82 22.07
C ASP A 352 1.07 -40.23 22.02
N ASP A 353 0.89 -39.01 21.52
CA ASP A 353 -0.33 -38.21 21.67
C ASP A 353 -1.17 -38.08 20.38
N LYS A 354 -0.95 -38.96 19.38
CA LYS A 354 -1.75 -39.00 18.14
C LYS A 354 -2.84 -40.08 18.12
N GLY A 355 -3.36 -40.44 19.28
CA GLY A 355 -4.37 -41.49 19.42
C GLY A 355 -5.41 -41.29 20.52
N ALA A 356 -5.88 -40.07 20.79
CA ALA A 356 -6.97 -39.85 21.76
C ALA A 356 -8.22 -39.25 21.09
N THR A 357 -8.93 -40.09 20.35
CA THR A 357 -10.38 -39.97 20.19
C THR A 357 -11.03 -40.42 21.50
N THR A 358 -11.47 -39.46 22.31
CA THR A 358 -12.64 -39.54 23.21
C THR A 358 -12.83 -40.83 24.01
N GLU A 359 -11.97 -41.15 24.99
CA GLU A 359 -12.35 -42.05 26.11
C GLU A 359 -11.70 -41.57 27.43
N GLU A 360 -12.28 -42.05 28.54
CA GLU A 360 -12.20 -41.67 29.95
C GLU A 360 -10.85 -41.23 30.54
N PRO A 361 -10.86 -40.46 31.66
CA PRO A 361 -9.66 -40.10 32.40
C PRO A 361 -8.99 -41.36 33.00
N GLU A 362 -7.94 -41.84 32.33
CA GLU A 362 -7.02 -42.86 32.85
C GLU A 362 -6.25 -42.33 34.07
N PRO A 363 -5.98 -43.18 35.07
CA PRO A 363 -5.35 -42.81 36.33
C PRO A 363 -3.87 -42.47 36.15
N GLU A 364 -3.41 -41.48 36.91
CA GLU A 364 -2.03 -40.99 36.94
C GLU A 364 -1.01 -42.14 37.00
N GLU A 365 -0.31 -42.42 35.89
CA GLU A 365 0.82 -43.34 35.87
C GLU A 365 1.87 -42.86 36.88
N THR A 366 1.98 -43.57 38.00
CA THR A 366 2.94 -43.25 39.03
C THR A 366 4.37 -43.32 38.48
N HIS A 367 5.23 -42.37 38.86
CA HIS A 367 6.64 -42.28 38.46
C HIS A 367 7.41 -43.62 38.51
N ALA A 368 7.01 -44.54 39.39
CA ALA A 368 7.55 -45.89 39.46
C ALA A 368 7.38 -46.70 38.15
N GLN A 369 6.22 -46.63 37.50
CA GLN A 369 5.96 -47.32 36.23
C GLN A 369 6.76 -46.71 35.06
N ALA A 370 6.94 -45.38 35.05
CA ALA A 370 7.77 -44.70 34.06
C ALA A 370 9.25 -45.13 34.18
N VAL A 371 9.76 -45.25 35.41
CA VAL A 371 11.12 -45.74 35.67
C VAL A 371 11.26 -47.22 35.25
N GLU A 372 10.26 -48.04 35.50
CA GLU A 372 10.27 -49.46 35.14
C GLU A 372 10.27 -49.66 33.61
N ARG A 373 9.43 -48.93 32.85
CA ARG A 373 9.47 -48.94 31.37
C ARG A 373 10.83 -48.50 30.85
N THR A 374 11.43 -47.47 31.44
CA THR A 374 12.74 -46.96 30.99
C THR A 374 13.85 -47.98 31.24
N LEU A 375 13.82 -48.69 32.37
CA LEU A 375 14.75 -49.78 32.67
C LEU A 375 14.53 -50.99 31.75
N GLN A 376 13.30 -51.30 31.39
CA GLN A 376 12.96 -52.39 30.47
C GLN A 376 13.42 -52.08 29.04
N ALA A 377 13.30 -50.83 28.59
CA ALA A 377 13.83 -50.36 27.32
C ALA A 377 15.37 -50.41 27.28
N MET A 378 16.04 -50.00 28.37
CA MET A 378 17.49 -50.14 28.49
C MET A 378 17.94 -51.61 28.49
N ALA A 379 17.18 -52.51 29.11
CA ALA A 379 17.45 -53.94 29.07
C ALA A 379 17.25 -54.54 27.67
N ALA A 380 16.20 -54.13 26.96
CA ALA A 380 15.92 -54.56 25.58
C ALA A 380 16.98 -54.06 24.59
N MET A 381 17.55 -52.88 24.80
CA MET A 381 18.64 -52.33 23.98
C MET A 381 20.02 -52.92 24.33
N GLY A 382 20.15 -53.63 25.44
CA GLY A 382 21.43 -54.14 25.98
C GLY A 382 21.97 -55.45 25.37
N GLY A 383 21.31 -56.04 24.38
CA GLY A 383 21.70 -57.34 23.81
C GLY A 383 22.89 -57.34 22.83
N GLY A 384 23.31 -56.18 22.31
CA GLY A 384 24.30 -56.09 21.22
C GLY A 384 25.71 -55.66 21.60
N LEU A 385 25.96 -55.18 22.82
CA LEU A 385 27.18 -54.42 23.15
C LEU A 385 28.32 -55.20 23.81
N ARG A 386 28.27 -56.54 23.85
CA ARG A 386 29.22 -57.31 24.67
C ARG A 386 30.54 -57.74 24.04
N ASN A 387 30.79 -57.57 22.73
CA ASN A 387 32.01 -58.13 22.12
C ASN A 387 32.97 -57.21 21.36
N THR A 388 32.72 -55.91 21.18
CA THR A 388 33.76 -55.01 20.66
C THR A 388 33.58 -53.60 21.20
N GLY A 389 34.30 -53.29 22.28
CA GLY A 389 34.35 -51.95 22.85
C GLY A 389 35.12 -50.97 21.98
N ALA A 390 34.43 -50.39 20.99
CA ALA A 390 34.80 -49.12 20.35
C ALA A 390 33.58 -48.55 19.60
N LEU A 391 33.03 -47.44 20.10
CA LEU A 391 32.12 -46.58 19.34
C LEU A 391 32.95 -45.83 18.29
N GLN A 392 33.25 -46.50 17.19
CA GLN A 392 33.93 -45.88 16.04
C GLN A 392 32.87 -45.29 15.12
N ILE A 393 32.57 -44.01 15.28
CA ILE A 393 31.74 -43.26 14.34
C ILE A 393 32.60 -42.97 13.11
N GLN A 394 32.46 -43.77 12.05
CA GLN A 394 33.10 -43.53 10.76
C GLN A 394 32.46 -42.31 10.08
N PHE A 395 33.22 -41.24 9.90
CA PHE A 395 32.81 -40.01 9.19
C PHE A 395 33.31 -39.95 7.74
N ASP A 396 33.76 -41.05 7.15
CA ASP A 396 34.19 -41.09 5.74
C ASP A 396 33.03 -41.48 4.82
N GLY A 397 32.26 -40.48 4.43
CA GLY A 397 31.23 -40.54 3.39
C GLY A 397 31.82 -40.61 1.98
N SER A 398 32.51 -41.69 1.64
CA SER A 398 32.80 -42.09 0.26
C SER A 398 32.50 -43.58 0.07
N ALA A 399 31.21 -43.93 0.20
CA ALA A 399 30.71 -45.25 -0.16
C ALA A 399 30.33 -45.26 -1.64
N SER A 400 31.28 -45.67 -2.46
CA SER A 400 31.03 -46.25 -3.78
C SER A 400 30.50 -47.67 -3.60
N GLY A 401 29.32 -47.95 -4.15
CA GLY A 401 28.90 -49.28 -4.60
C GLY A 401 28.64 -50.35 -3.54
N VAL A 402 27.49 -50.31 -2.86
CA VAL A 402 26.82 -51.53 -2.38
C VAL A 402 25.33 -51.44 -2.73
N ALA A 403 24.92 -52.28 -3.67
CA ALA A 403 23.54 -52.43 -4.10
C ALA A 403 22.74 -53.18 -3.03
N GLY A 404 22.09 -52.43 -2.15
CA GLY A 404 21.03 -52.89 -1.23
C GLY A 404 19.64 -52.48 -1.72
N PRO A 405 18.57 -53.17 -1.28
CA PRO A 405 17.25 -53.11 -1.89
C PRO A 405 16.65 -51.69 -1.82
N THR A 406 16.13 -51.28 -2.97
CA THR A 406 15.60 -49.96 -3.28
C THR A 406 14.30 -49.71 -2.51
N THR A 407 14.37 -49.12 -1.31
CA THR A 407 13.22 -48.51 -0.63
C THR A 407 12.96 -47.13 -1.22
N THR A 408 11.91 -47.02 -2.02
CA THR A 408 11.45 -45.85 -2.79
C THR A 408 10.84 -44.74 -1.92
N THR A 409 11.49 -44.34 -0.82
CA THR A 409 10.93 -43.39 0.17
C THR A 409 11.63 -42.03 0.20
N THR A 410 12.75 -41.86 -0.51
CA THR A 410 13.61 -40.66 -0.38
C THR A 410 13.16 -39.43 -1.20
N THR A 411 12.27 -39.60 -2.19
CA THR A 411 11.85 -38.51 -3.09
C THR A 411 10.74 -37.63 -2.52
N THR A 412 9.91 -38.11 -1.59
CA THR A 412 8.78 -37.34 -1.04
C THR A 412 9.23 -36.31 -0.01
N THR A 413 10.21 -36.65 0.84
CA THR A 413 10.70 -35.77 1.92
C THR A 413 11.39 -34.50 1.42
N THR A 414 12.01 -34.53 0.24
CA THR A 414 12.70 -33.34 -0.30
C THR A 414 11.72 -32.26 -0.80
N ILE A 415 10.56 -32.66 -1.32
CA ILE A 415 9.52 -31.75 -1.82
C ILE A 415 8.83 -31.03 -0.65
N ASP A 416 8.50 -31.77 0.41
CA ASP A 416 7.85 -31.21 1.60
C ASP A 416 8.76 -30.21 2.33
N ASN A 417 10.07 -30.48 2.38
CA ASN A 417 11.05 -29.57 2.97
C ASN A 417 11.19 -28.25 2.21
N ALA A 418 11.21 -28.28 0.87
CA ALA A 418 11.28 -27.05 0.07
C ALA A 418 10.02 -26.18 0.27
N ALA A 419 8.83 -26.80 0.28
CA ALA A 419 7.58 -26.10 0.51
C ALA A 419 7.46 -25.53 1.93
N ALA A 420 7.89 -26.29 2.96
CA ALA A 420 7.92 -25.84 4.35
C ALA A 420 8.89 -24.65 4.54
N SER A 421 10.07 -24.72 3.91
CA SER A 421 11.07 -23.64 3.90
C SER A 421 10.51 -22.36 3.30
N GLN A 422 9.89 -22.43 2.12
CA GLN A 422 9.29 -21.26 1.47
C GLN A 422 8.18 -20.63 2.33
N LYS A 423 7.32 -21.45 2.94
CA LYS A 423 6.27 -20.99 3.87
C LYS A 423 6.87 -20.30 5.08
N LEU A 424 7.90 -20.87 5.71
CA LEU A 424 8.57 -20.28 6.86
C LEU A 424 9.21 -18.94 6.51
N THR A 425 9.89 -18.82 5.37
CA THR A 425 10.42 -17.54 4.87
C THR A 425 9.33 -16.50 4.69
N GLN A 426 8.18 -16.88 4.11
CA GLN A 426 7.06 -15.97 3.90
C GLN A 426 6.49 -15.46 5.24
N TYR A 427 6.28 -16.35 6.21
CA TYR A 427 5.80 -15.97 7.54
C TYR A 427 6.81 -15.11 8.29
N ALA A 428 8.10 -15.44 8.24
CA ALA A 428 9.16 -14.65 8.85
C ALA A 428 9.19 -13.22 8.26
N ARG A 429 9.04 -13.07 6.94
CA ARG A 429 8.93 -11.74 6.31
C ARG A 429 7.71 -10.96 6.78
N PHE A 430 6.52 -11.56 6.81
CA PHE A 430 5.33 -10.87 7.32
C PHE A 430 5.48 -10.43 8.78
N LEU A 431 6.05 -11.31 9.61
CA LEU A 431 6.32 -11.01 11.01
C LEU A 431 7.33 -9.86 11.16
N ALA A 432 8.43 -9.88 10.42
CA ALA A 432 9.48 -8.87 10.49
C ALA A 432 9.06 -7.51 9.90
N ASP A 433 8.45 -7.49 8.72
CA ASP A 433 8.20 -6.27 7.96
C ASP A 433 6.92 -5.55 8.41
N ARG A 434 5.90 -6.30 8.85
CA ARG A 434 4.57 -5.74 9.15
C ARG A 434 4.25 -5.73 10.64
N HIS A 435 4.35 -6.90 11.29
CA HIS A 435 3.77 -7.07 12.63
C HIS A 435 4.71 -6.62 13.75
N TRP A 436 6.01 -6.94 13.64
CA TRP A 436 6.99 -6.58 14.66
C TRP A 436 7.12 -5.07 14.89
N PRO A 437 7.28 -4.23 13.85
CA PRO A 437 7.51 -2.80 14.04
C PRO A 437 6.28 -2.15 14.69
N ARG A 438 5.09 -2.61 14.32
CA ARG A 438 3.81 -2.16 14.88
C ARG A 438 3.66 -2.54 16.35
N ILE A 439 3.87 -3.80 16.71
CA ILE A 439 3.81 -4.24 18.11
C ILE A 439 4.83 -3.49 18.96
N THR A 440 6.04 -3.29 18.45
CA THR A 440 7.08 -2.53 19.15
C THR A 440 6.66 -1.08 19.39
N ALA A 441 6.13 -0.41 18.37
CA ALA A 441 5.61 0.96 18.48
C ALA A 441 4.47 1.06 19.51
N TRP A 442 3.55 0.09 19.54
CA TRP A 442 2.48 0.05 20.53
C TRP A 442 3.00 -0.17 21.95
N ILE A 443 3.94 -1.10 22.17
CA ILE A 443 4.57 -1.31 23.49
C ILE A 443 5.21 -0.02 23.98
N GLU A 444 5.97 0.66 23.11
CA GLU A 444 6.65 1.91 23.43
C GLU A 444 5.65 3.02 23.76
N GLY A 445 4.65 3.23 22.91
CA GLY A 445 3.64 4.27 23.12
C GLY A 445 2.81 4.05 24.39
N LEU A 446 2.42 2.81 24.68
CA LEU A 446 1.75 2.45 25.95
C LEU A 446 2.67 2.68 27.15
N THR A 447 3.96 2.34 27.05
CA THR A 447 4.94 2.57 28.12
C THR A 447 5.18 4.05 28.38
N LYS A 448 5.27 4.87 27.32
CA LYS A 448 5.40 6.32 27.42
C LYS A 448 4.13 6.94 28.03
N ALA A 449 2.95 6.49 27.61
CA ALA A 449 1.68 6.93 28.18
C ALA A 449 1.60 6.64 29.70
N ASP A 450 2.11 5.49 30.16
CA ASP A 450 2.18 5.14 31.58
C ASP A 450 3.14 6.03 32.37
N ARG A 451 4.32 6.34 31.81
CA ARG A 451 5.30 7.23 32.44
C ARG A 451 4.72 8.64 32.62
N LEU A 452 3.97 9.12 31.63
CA LEU A 452 3.27 10.40 31.72
C LEU A 452 2.20 10.41 32.81
N GLN A 453 1.52 9.28 33.04
CA GLN A 453 0.57 9.14 34.14
C GLN A 453 1.26 9.19 35.51
N LYS A 454 2.44 8.56 35.67
CA LYS A 454 3.21 8.54 36.93
C LYS A 454 3.82 9.90 37.28
N ASN A 455 4.39 10.61 36.30
CA ASN A 455 5.00 11.92 36.51
C ASN A 455 4.00 13.02 36.89
N ARG A 456 2.70 12.75 36.71
CA ARG A 456 1.60 13.69 36.99
C ARG A 456 1.16 13.75 38.45
N SER A 457 1.54 12.79 39.30
CA SER A 457 1.25 12.82 40.74
C SER A 457 1.73 14.12 41.44
N LYS A 458 2.62 14.88 40.79
CA LYS A 458 3.16 16.15 41.29
C LYS A 458 2.47 17.42 40.76
N ASN A 459 1.69 17.36 39.67
CA ASN A 459 1.08 18.54 39.04
C ASN A 459 -0.42 18.30 38.69
N ASN A 460 -1.32 18.85 39.50
CA ASN A 460 -2.77 18.62 39.60
C ASN A 460 -3.67 18.90 38.36
N LYS A 461 -3.19 18.84 37.11
CA LYS A 461 -4.04 19.10 35.91
C LYS A 461 -4.40 17.83 35.13
N ALA A 462 -5.59 17.36 35.47
CA ALA A 462 -6.40 16.20 35.11
C ALA A 462 -6.76 15.78 33.66
N LEU A 463 -6.20 16.29 32.55
CA LEU A 463 -6.77 16.09 31.18
C LEU A 463 -6.78 14.67 30.57
N LEU A 464 -6.53 13.61 31.34
CA LEU A 464 -6.54 12.21 30.88
C LEU A 464 -6.85 11.31 32.07
N LEU A 465 -8.11 11.21 32.45
CA LEU A 465 -8.59 10.20 33.40
C LEU A 465 -9.08 9.02 32.57
N MET A 466 -8.25 7.98 32.43
CA MET A 466 -8.78 6.66 32.07
C MET A 466 -9.42 6.08 33.32
N SER A 467 -10.53 5.36 33.16
CA SER A 467 -11.12 4.65 34.30
C SER A 467 -10.13 3.59 34.84
N PRO A 468 -10.19 3.22 36.13
CA PRO A 468 -9.34 2.15 36.67
C PRO A 468 -9.41 0.87 35.84
N GLN A 469 -10.61 0.50 35.37
CA GLN A 469 -10.83 -0.65 34.49
C GLN A 469 -10.08 -0.53 33.16
N GLN A 470 -10.14 0.64 32.50
CA GLN A 470 -9.36 0.89 31.29
C GLN A 470 -7.85 0.85 31.54
N GLY A 471 -7.40 1.28 32.73
CA GLY A 471 -6.02 1.15 33.16
C GLY A 471 -5.56 -0.31 33.29
N HIS A 472 -6.40 -1.17 33.86
CA HIS A 472 -6.14 -2.62 33.95
C HIS A 472 -6.10 -3.28 32.57
N ALA A 473 -7.11 -3.05 31.73
CA ALA A 473 -7.16 -3.59 30.37
C ALA A 473 -5.95 -3.18 29.53
N ARG A 474 -5.50 -1.91 29.66
CA ARG A 474 -4.30 -1.42 29.01
C ARG A 474 -3.03 -2.12 29.49
N ASN A 475 -2.89 -2.33 30.80
CA ASN A 475 -1.74 -3.01 31.37
C ASN A 475 -1.68 -4.47 30.93
N GLU A 476 -2.82 -5.15 30.92
CA GLU A 476 -2.95 -6.52 30.44
C GLU A 476 -2.56 -6.62 28.96
N LEU A 477 -3.15 -5.77 28.11
CA LEU A 477 -2.82 -5.71 26.68
C LEU A 477 -1.33 -5.46 26.45
N ARG A 478 -0.71 -4.56 27.22
CA ARG A 478 0.74 -4.31 27.11
C ARG A 478 1.55 -5.58 27.43
N GLN A 479 1.17 -6.34 28.46
CA GLN A 479 1.87 -7.60 28.78
C GLN A 479 1.71 -8.63 27.66
N GLN A 480 0.50 -8.74 27.09
CA GLN A 480 0.26 -9.63 25.96
C GLN A 480 1.09 -9.22 24.72
N LEU A 481 1.20 -7.92 24.43
CA LEU A 481 2.04 -7.41 23.35
C LEU A 481 3.53 -7.69 23.60
N ILE A 482 4.02 -7.55 24.83
CA ILE A 482 5.42 -7.88 25.20
C ILE A 482 5.68 -9.37 24.99
N HIS A 483 4.76 -10.23 25.42
CA HIS A 483 4.86 -11.67 25.22
C HIS A 483 4.85 -12.03 23.72
N ALA A 484 3.92 -11.47 22.95
CA ALA A 484 3.88 -11.66 21.50
C ALA A 484 5.19 -11.21 20.84
N ASN A 485 5.71 -10.03 21.20
CA ASN A 485 6.99 -9.53 20.70
C ASN A 485 8.15 -10.51 20.99
N ALA A 486 8.22 -11.06 22.20
CA ALA A 486 9.21 -12.08 22.56
C ALA A 486 9.12 -13.31 21.67
N GLN A 487 7.90 -13.83 21.43
CA GLN A 487 7.69 -14.98 20.56
C GLN A 487 8.08 -14.70 19.10
N ILE A 488 7.78 -13.50 18.58
CA ILE A 488 8.23 -13.14 17.23
C ILE A 488 9.77 -13.16 17.16
N LYS A 489 10.48 -12.68 18.21
CA LYS A 489 11.95 -12.74 18.26
C LYS A 489 12.45 -14.16 18.09
N THR A 490 11.89 -15.09 18.87
CA THR A 490 12.26 -16.50 18.81
C THR A 490 12.03 -17.09 17.42
N VAL A 491 10.91 -16.79 16.76
CA VAL A 491 10.63 -17.28 15.40
C VAL A 491 11.62 -16.70 14.37
N LEU A 492 11.90 -15.40 14.44
CA LEU A 492 12.86 -14.77 13.52
C LEU A 492 14.29 -15.27 13.74
N GLU A 493 14.69 -15.49 15.00
CA GLU A 493 15.99 -16.08 15.34
C GLU A 493 16.10 -17.52 14.82
N SER A 494 15.06 -18.33 14.98
CA SER A 494 15.00 -19.69 14.42
C SER A 494 15.10 -19.68 12.89
N ALA A 495 14.34 -18.80 12.21
CA ALA A 495 14.41 -18.66 10.76
C ALA A 495 15.80 -18.19 10.28
N ALA A 496 16.45 -17.31 11.04
CA ALA A 496 17.81 -16.84 10.76
C ALA A 496 18.85 -17.96 10.94
N ARG A 497 18.73 -18.79 12.00
CA ARG A 497 19.61 -19.95 12.22
C ARG A 497 19.51 -20.98 11.09
N LEU A 498 18.33 -21.10 10.47
CA LEU A 498 18.12 -21.96 9.31
C LEU A 498 18.60 -21.33 7.98
N GLY A 499 19.14 -20.11 8.01
CA GLY A 499 19.57 -19.40 6.79
C GLY A 499 18.41 -18.96 5.87
N LEU A 500 17.17 -19.01 6.37
CA LEU A 500 15.96 -18.70 5.59
C LEU A 500 15.58 -17.22 5.65
N PHE A 501 16.17 -16.49 6.60
CA PHE A 501 15.91 -15.08 6.82
C PHE A 501 17.19 -14.34 7.25
N VAL A 502 17.64 -13.39 6.43
CA VAL A 502 18.71 -12.47 6.81
C VAL A 502 18.06 -11.23 7.42
N VAL A 503 18.18 -11.07 8.74
CA VAL A 503 17.79 -9.81 9.41
C VAL A 503 18.66 -8.72 8.79
N GLY A 504 18.05 -7.77 8.08
CA GLY A 504 18.69 -6.83 7.15
C GLY A 504 19.72 -5.85 7.72
N LYS A 505 20.74 -6.33 8.43
CA LYS A 505 21.89 -5.55 8.90
C LYS A 505 22.99 -5.39 7.85
N GLU A 506 22.96 -6.12 6.73
CA GLU A 506 24.07 -6.09 5.77
C GLU A 506 23.97 -5.01 4.69
N ARG A 507 22.83 -4.30 4.55
CA ARG A 507 22.74 -3.18 3.59
C ARG A 507 23.50 -1.91 4.01
N GLU A 508 23.96 -1.82 5.25
CA GLU A 508 24.71 -0.64 5.74
C GLU A 508 26.24 -0.81 5.68
N GLN A 509 26.78 -2.01 5.43
CA GLN A 509 28.24 -2.22 5.40
C GLN A 509 28.88 -2.35 4.01
N GLU A 510 28.12 -2.63 2.94
CA GLU A 510 28.69 -2.70 1.58
C GLU A 510 28.83 -1.34 0.86
N GLY A 511 28.41 -0.23 1.50
CA GLY A 511 28.54 1.13 0.94
C GLY A 511 29.86 1.84 1.26
N GLY A 512 30.75 1.22 2.04
CA GLY A 512 31.95 1.85 2.60
C GLY A 512 33.26 1.28 2.06
N THR A 513 33.44 1.18 0.75
CA THR A 513 34.76 1.21 0.10
C THR A 513 34.58 1.26 -1.42
N LYS A 514 34.62 2.48 -1.97
CA LYS A 514 35.28 2.81 -3.25
C LYS A 514 35.45 4.31 -3.37
#